data_AF-A0A1I3Z3Q8-F1
#
_entry.id   AF-A0A1I3Z3Q8-F1
#
_cell.length_a   1.000
_cell.length_b   1.000
_cell.length_c   1.000
_cell.angle_alpha   90.00
_cell.angle_beta   90.00
_cell.angle_gamma   90.00
#
_symmetry.space_group_name_H-M   'P 1'
#
loop_
_entity.id
_entity.type
_entity.pdbx_description
1 polymer ?
#
loop_
_entity_poly.entity_id
_entity_poly.type
_entity_poly.pdbx_seq_one_letter_code
_entity_poly.pdbx_strand_id
1 'polypeptide(L)'
;MKLPTSCLVFLFLLGCETVDRFNSMNVNSAIDRDKLVDQYSMIHDFNSGEEFEIEKLIELQDESDRKDYKKVLGNFFAQYLQKEIESFQTINKSGHDRHILVITKDRWLYRVDIKQWLDYGNIWTVDMYGGFLLTQ
;
A
#
# COMPACT_ATOMS: atom_id res chain seq x y z
N MET A 1 13.96 16.64 -58.88
CA MET A 1 14.48 15.91 -57.70
C MET A 1 14.40 16.84 -56.51
N LYS A 2 13.54 16.54 -55.53
CA LYS A 2 13.33 17.33 -54.32
C LYS A 2 13.78 16.48 -53.14
N LEU A 3 14.76 16.96 -52.38
CA LEU A 3 15.03 16.47 -51.03
C LEU A 3 14.07 17.18 -50.07
N PRO A 4 13.58 16.47 -49.04
CA PRO A 4 13.28 17.10 -47.77
C PRO A 4 14.19 16.55 -46.68
N THR A 5 14.98 17.46 -46.13
CA THR A 5 15.46 17.46 -44.75
C THR A 5 14.28 17.49 -43.78
N SER A 6 14.21 16.55 -42.84
CA SER A 6 13.73 16.84 -41.49
C SER A 6 14.18 15.78 -40.48
N CYS A 7 15.02 16.22 -39.54
CA CYS A 7 15.11 15.85 -38.11
C CYS A 7 14.46 14.52 -37.71
N LEU A 8 15.18 13.45 -37.39
CA LEU A 8 16.02 13.25 -36.18
C LEU A 8 15.30 13.56 -34.86
N VAL A 9 15.36 12.58 -33.96
CA VAL A 9 14.89 12.54 -32.56
C VAL A 9 13.48 11.97 -32.36
N PHE A 10 13.34 10.67 -32.62
CA PHE A 10 12.43 9.80 -31.89
C PHE A 10 13.25 9.01 -30.85
N LEU A 11 12.66 8.77 -29.68
CA LEU A 11 13.16 7.98 -28.54
C LEU A 11 13.82 8.78 -27.40
N PHE A 12 13.03 9.64 -26.74
CA PHE A 12 13.12 9.73 -25.29
C PHE A 12 12.31 8.58 -24.67
N LEU A 13 12.96 7.43 -24.54
CA LEU A 13 12.59 6.42 -23.55
C LEU A 13 13.11 6.92 -22.20
N LEU A 14 12.29 7.65 -21.46
CA LEU A 14 12.44 7.79 -20.03
C LEU A 14 11.15 7.29 -19.39
N GLY A 15 11.28 6.18 -18.67
CA GLY A 15 10.21 5.61 -17.86
C GLY A 15 9.69 6.66 -16.88
N CYS A 16 8.42 7.01 -17.04
CA CYS A 16 7.64 7.61 -15.97
C CYS A 16 7.17 6.45 -15.08
N GLU A 17 7.98 6.05 -14.11
CA GLU A 17 7.41 5.49 -12.89
C GLU A 17 6.67 6.63 -12.19
N THR A 18 5.34 6.66 -12.35
CA THR A 18 4.48 7.55 -11.58
C THR A 18 4.55 7.14 -10.12
N VAL A 19 5.45 7.79 -9.38
CA VAL A 19 5.38 7.84 -7.93
C VAL A 19 4.12 8.63 -7.60
N ASP A 20 3.03 7.92 -7.29
CA ASP A 20 1.77 8.48 -6.82
C ASP A 20 2.00 9.21 -5.48
N ARG A 21 2.50 10.45 -5.53
CA ARG A 21 2.47 11.39 -4.42
C ARG A 21 1.10 12.06 -4.42
N PHE A 22 0.18 11.53 -3.63
CA PHE A 22 -0.97 12.31 -3.21
C PHE A 22 -0.47 13.57 -2.48
N ASN A 23 -0.96 14.74 -2.90
CA ASN A 23 -0.58 16.06 -2.42
C ASN A 23 -0.49 16.14 -0.88
N SER A 24 0.70 16.44 -0.37
CA SER A 24 0.88 16.94 1.00
C SER A 24 1.84 18.13 0.94
N MET A 25 1.25 19.33 1.01
CA MET A 25 1.98 20.56 1.28
C MET A 25 2.12 20.72 2.80
N ASN A 26 3.35 21.03 3.21
CA ASN A 26 3.79 21.72 4.42
C ASN A 26 4.25 20.91 5.66
N VAL A 27 5.56 20.61 5.64
CA VAL A 27 6.62 21.01 6.62
C VAL A 27 6.62 20.39 8.04
N ASN A 28 7.75 19.70 8.30
CA ASN A 28 8.42 19.40 9.58
C ASN A 28 7.96 18.20 10.42
N SER A 29 8.32 16.98 10.00
CA SER A 29 9.57 16.38 10.47
C SER A 29 9.99 15.34 9.43
N ALA A 30 11.25 15.35 9.01
CA ALA A 30 11.76 14.24 8.23
C ALA A 30 11.87 13.06 9.19
N ILE A 31 10.75 12.36 9.43
CA ILE A 31 10.79 11.10 10.15
C ILE A 31 11.75 10.22 9.35
N ASP A 32 12.82 9.82 10.01
CA ASP A 32 13.85 8.98 9.44
C ASP A 32 13.22 7.61 9.11
N ARG A 33 12.88 7.42 7.84
CA ARG A 33 12.14 6.23 7.39
C ARG A 33 12.95 4.96 7.61
N ASP A 34 14.27 5.06 7.60
CA ASP A 34 15.14 3.91 7.84
C ASP A 34 14.96 3.44 9.29
N LYS A 35 14.90 4.36 10.26
CA LYS A 35 14.57 4.04 11.66
C LYS A 35 13.18 3.43 11.82
N LEU A 36 12.20 3.86 11.02
CA LEU A 36 10.87 3.27 11.07
C LEU A 36 10.83 1.84 10.53
N VAL A 37 11.67 1.51 9.55
CA VAL A 37 11.79 0.13 9.05
C VAL A 37 12.42 -0.78 10.11
N ASP A 38 13.38 -0.28 10.87
CA ASP A 38 13.94 -1.03 12.01
C ASP A 38 12.87 -1.27 13.08
N GLN A 39 12.10 -0.24 13.42
CA GLN A 39 11.01 -0.35 14.40
C GLN A 39 9.86 -1.25 13.92
N TYR A 40 9.58 -1.24 12.62
CA TYR A 40 8.62 -2.16 12.02
C TYR A 40 8.99 -3.62 12.27
N SER A 41 10.28 -3.94 12.20
CA SER A 41 10.79 -5.29 12.40
C SER A 41 10.56 -5.78 13.84
N MET A 42 10.28 -4.87 14.78
CA MET A 42 9.96 -5.16 16.18
C MET A 42 8.46 -5.45 16.41
N ILE A 43 7.60 -5.25 15.40
CA ILE A 43 6.18 -5.61 15.49
C ILE A 43 6.07 -7.13 15.37
N HIS A 44 5.85 -7.77 16.52
CA HIS A 44 5.69 -9.23 16.63
C HIS A 44 4.28 -9.65 17.07
N ASP A 45 3.54 -8.74 17.70
CA ASP A 45 2.17 -8.98 18.13
C ASP A 45 1.20 -8.59 17.01
N PHE A 46 0.53 -9.60 16.45
CA PHE A 46 -0.42 -9.43 15.36
C PHE A 46 -1.84 -9.77 15.80
N ASN A 47 -2.77 -8.94 15.37
CA ASN A 47 -4.18 -9.25 15.32
C ASN A 47 -4.51 -9.83 13.93
N SER A 48 -5.54 -10.67 13.91
CA SER A 48 -6.15 -11.10 12.64
C SER A 48 -6.81 -9.90 11.95
N GLY A 49 -6.64 -9.82 10.64
CA GLY A 49 -7.27 -8.80 9.79
C GLY A 49 -8.70 -9.15 9.44
N GLU A 50 -8.94 -9.39 8.16
CA GLU A 50 -10.23 -9.82 7.63
C GLU A 50 -10.23 -11.34 7.45
N GLU A 51 -11.12 -12.02 8.16
CA GLU A 51 -11.36 -13.46 7.99
C GLU A 51 -12.64 -13.66 7.16
N PHE A 52 -12.50 -14.36 6.03
CA PHE A 52 -13.62 -14.62 5.12
C PHE A 52 -13.80 -16.10 4.86
N GLU A 53 -15.05 -16.55 4.95
CA GLU A 53 -15.47 -17.84 4.40
C GLU A 53 -15.45 -17.80 2.87
N ILE A 54 -15.46 -18.97 2.23
CA ILE A 54 -15.34 -19.12 0.77
C ILE A 54 -16.48 -18.39 0.06
N GLU A 55 -17.70 -18.50 0.57
CA GLU A 55 -18.89 -17.84 0.04
C GLU A 55 -18.70 -16.34 0.00
N LYS A 56 -18.10 -15.77 1.07
CA LYS A 56 -17.83 -14.34 1.13
C LYS A 56 -16.73 -13.93 0.16
N LEU A 57 -15.68 -14.73 0.01
CA LEU A 57 -14.64 -14.48 -1.00
C LEU A 57 -15.22 -14.43 -2.42
N ILE A 58 -16.26 -15.24 -2.70
CA ILE A 58 -16.96 -15.20 -3.98
C ILE A 58 -17.71 -13.88 -4.17
N GLU A 59 -18.43 -13.41 -3.16
CA GLU A 59 -19.14 -12.12 -3.21
C GLU A 59 -18.18 -10.93 -3.41
N LEU A 60 -17.04 -10.95 -2.73
CA LEU A 60 -16.04 -9.87 -2.81
C LEU A 60 -15.45 -9.72 -4.21
N GLN A 61 -15.60 -10.71 -5.10
CA GLN A 61 -15.09 -10.62 -6.47
C GLN A 61 -15.73 -9.48 -7.28
N ASP A 62 -16.98 -9.13 -6.96
CA ASP A 62 -17.74 -8.08 -7.63
C ASP A 62 -17.43 -6.68 -7.08
N GLU A 63 -16.75 -6.60 -5.92
CA GLU A 63 -16.32 -5.33 -5.35
C GLU A 63 -15.08 -4.80 -6.08
N SER A 64 -15.27 -3.78 -6.92
CA SER A 64 -14.17 -3.21 -7.71
C SER A 64 -13.01 -2.66 -6.87
N ASP A 65 -13.29 -2.16 -5.66
CA ASP A 65 -12.27 -1.67 -4.74
C ASP A 65 -11.35 -2.79 -4.22
N ARG A 66 -11.83 -4.04 -4.19
CA ARG A 66 -11.05 -5.21 -3.80
C ARG A 66 -9.97 -5.59 -4.81
N LYS A 67 -9.99 -5.02 -6.03
CA LYS A 67 -8.94 -5.26 -7.04
C LYS A 67 -7.67 -4.42 -6.81
N ASP A 68 -7.75 -3.38 -5.99
CA ASP A 68 -6.62 -2.52 -5.65
C ASP A 68 -6.30 -2.60 -4.16
N TYR A 69 -5.16 -3.21 -3.85
CA TYR A 69 -4.68 -3.37 -2.48
C TYR A 69 -4.56 -2.02 -1.73
N LYS A 70 -4.31 -0.90 -2.42
CA LYS A 70 -4.24 0.43 -1.79
C LYS A 70 -5.61 0.87 -1.28
N LYS A 71 -6.68 0.57 -2.03
CA LYS A 71 -8.05 0.88 -1.63
C LYS A 71 -8.50 -0.02 -0.49
N VAL A 72 -8.19 -1.31 -0.56
CA VAL A 72 -8.45 -2.27 0.54
C VAL A 72 -7.79 -1.79 1.82
N LEU A 73 -6.51 -1.40 1.76
CA LEU A 73 -5.79 -0.85 2.89
C LEU A 73 -6.45 0.42 3.44
N GLY A 74 -6.79 1.38 2.57
CA GLY A 74 -7.45 2.62 2.98
C GLY A 74 -8.80 2.37 3.67
N ASN A 75 -9.64 1.50 3.09
CA ASN A 75 -10.94 1.14 3.64
C ASN A 75 -10.80 0.42 4.99
N PHE A 76 -9.86 -0.51 5.11
CA PHE A 76 -9.57 -1.20 6.36
C PHE A 76 -9.21 -0.22 7.49
N PHE A 77 -8.31 0.74 7.22
CA PHE A 77 -7.95 1.73 8.24
C PHE A 77 -9.12 2.66 8.59
N ALA A 78 -9.84 3.15 7.59
CA ALA A 78 -10.92 4.11 7.81
C ALA A 78 -12.13 3.48 8.53
N GLN A 79 -12.51 2.26 8.15
CA GLN A 79 -13.74 1.63 8.60
C GLN A 79 -13.52 0.73 9.81
N TYR A 80 -12.48 -0.09 9.79
CA TYR A 80 -12.23 -1.10 10.83
C TYR A 80 -11.39 -0.52 11.98
N LEU A 81 -10.23 0.07 11.67
CA LEU A 81 -9.35 0.65 12.68
C LEU A 81 -9.76 2.07 13.13
N GLN A 82 -10.69 2.71 12.40
CA GLN A 82 -11.12 4.10 12.62
C GLN A 82 -9.93 5.07 12.67
N LYS A 83 -8.95 4.88 11.78
CA LYS A 83 -7.72 5.65 11.70
C LYS A 83 -7.52 6.25 10.32
N GLU A 84 -6.94 7.44 10.30
CA GLU A 84 -6.56 8.11 9.06
C GLU A 84 -5.09 7.83 8.74
N ILE A 85 -4.83 7.28 7.54
CA ILE A 85 -3.46 7.03 7.07
C ILE A 85 -2.79 8.37 6.73
N GLU A 86 -1.60 8.60 7.29
CA GLU A 86 -0.72 9.68 6.88
C GLU A 86 0.14 9.25 5.67
N SER A 87 0.75 8.07 5.75
CA SER A 87 1.51 7.48 4.64
C SER A 87 1.61 5.97 4.79
N PHE A 88 1.94 5.30 3.69
CA PHE A 88 2.26 3.88 3.72
C PHE A 88 3.34 3.54 2.70
N GLN A 89 4.03 2.43 2.94
CA GLN A 89 5.07 1.92 2.06
C GLN A 89 5.03 0.39 2.04
N THR A 90 5.04 -0.21 0.86
CA THR A 90 5.28 -1.65 0.72
C THR A 90 6.75 -1.92 0.95
N ILE A 91 7.08 -2.68 1.98
CA ILE A 91 8.47 -2.96 2.36
C ILE A 91 8.93 -4.35 1.92
N ASN A 92 8.01 -5.29 1.69
CA ASN A 92 8.30 -6.61 1.15
C ASN A 92 7.11 -7.09 0.30
N LYS A 93 7.42 -7.82 -0.77
CA LYS A 93 6.49 -8.48 -1.69
C LYS A 93 6.93 -9.93 -1.83
N SER A 94 6.05 -10.87 -1.51
CA SER A 94 6.32 -12.29 -1.63
C SER A 94 5.16 -12.97 -2.35
N GLY A 95 5.33 -13.23 -3.65
CA GLY A 95 4.27 -13.82 -4.47
C GLY A 95 2.99 -12.97 -4.46
N HIS A 96 1.98 -13.48 -3.75
CA HIS A 96 0.65 -12.87 -3.63
C HIS A 96 0.45 -12.10 -2.33
N ASP A 97 1.48 -12.01 -1.50
CA ASP A 97 1.44 -11.29 -0.24
C ASP A 97 2.27 -10.01 -0.30
N ARG A 98 1.82 -8.99 0.42
CA ARG A 98 2.57 -7.75 0.62
C ARG A 98 2.61 -7.40 2.10
N HIS A 99 3.80 -7.00 2.51
CA HIS A 99 4.06 -6.46 3.83
C HIS A 99 4.13 -4.93 3.73
N ILE A 100 3.28 -4.25 4.47
CA ILE A 100 3.06 -2.80 4.35
C ILE A 100 3.34 -2.15 5.69
N LEU A 101 4.21 -1.15 5.67
CA LEU A 101 4.38 -0.18 6.74
C LEU A 101 3.31 0.89 6.57
N VAL A 102 2.51 1.17 7.60
CA VAL A 102 1.53 2.25 7.60
C VAL A 102 1.79 3.18 8.78
N ILE A 103 1.82 4.48 8.51
CA ILE A 103 1.87 5.53 9.51
C ILE A 103 0.54 6.25 9.47
N THR A 104 -0.12 6.38 10.62
CA THR A 104 -1.38 7.11 10.75
C THR A 104 -1.14 8.51 11.31
N LYS A 105 -2.08 9.43 11.09
CA LYS A 105 -1.96 10.82 11.56
C LYS A 105 -1.91 10.96 13.08
N ASP A 106 -2.46 9.99 13.81
CA ASP A 106 -2.35 9.90 15.26
C ASP A 106 -1.05 9.21 15.72
N ARG A 107 -0.07 9.10 14.82
CA ARG A 107 1.31 8.63 15.05
C ARG A 107 1.42 7.16 15.45
N TRP A 108 0.51 6.32 14.99
CA TRP A 108 0.72 4.88 15.09
C TRP A 108 1.55 4.37 13.91
N LEU A 109 2.44 3.44 14.20
CA LEU A 109 3.14 2.63 13.21
C LEU A 109 2.47 1.27 13.16
N TYR A 110 2.05 0.86 11.97
CA TYR A 110 1.50 -0.47 11.73
C TYR A 110 2.35 -1.25 10.74
N ARG A 111 2.45 -2.54 11.02
CA ARG A 111 2.71 -3.57 10.04
C ARG A 111 1.38 -4.17 9.61
N VAL A 112 1.17 -4.27 8.31
CA VAL A 112 -0.03 -4.85 7.72
C VAL A 112 0.39 -5.83 6.63
N ASP A 113 -0.08 -7.06 6.74
CA ASP A 113 0.13 -8.08 5.73
C ASP A 113 -1.18 -8.22 4.95
N ILE A 114 -1.10 -8.06 3.63
CA ILE A 114 -2.25 -8.11 2.72
C ILE A 114 -2.01 -9.21 1.69
N LYS A 115 -3.04 -10.01 1.43
CA LYS A 115 -2.99 -11.20 0.59
C LYS A 115 -3.86 -11.02 -0.66
N GLN A 116 -3.35 -11.50 -1.79
CA GLN A 116 -4.09 -11.59 -3.04
C GLN A 116 -4.62 -13.00 -3.26
N TRP A 117 -5.90 -13.08 -3.62
CA TRP A 117 -6.61 -14.32 -3.91
C TRP A 117 -6.79 -14.47 -5.42
N LEU A 118 -5.88 -15.19 -6.07
CA LEU A 118 -5.91 -15.38 -7.52
C LEU A 118 -7.17 -16.14 -7.99
N ASP A 119 -7.54 -17.19 -7.26
CA ASP A 119 -8.70 -18.04 -7.59
C ASP A 119 -10.04 -17.34 -7.37
N TYR A 120 -10.03 -16.18 -6.71
CA TYR A 120 -11.20 -15.37 -6.41
C TYR A 120 -11.08 -14.01 -7.12
N GLY A 121 -10.79 -14.06 -8.42
CA GLY A 121 -10.81 -12.87 -9.27
C GLY A 121 -9.73 -11.84 -8.93
N ASN A 122 -8.59 -12.26 -8.37
CA ASN A 122 -7.47 -11.39 -8.01
C ASN A 122 -7.80 -10.32 -6.95
N ILE A 123 -8.74 -10.59 -6.04
CA ILE A 123 -9.06 -9.67 -4.94
C ILE A 123 -7.95 -9.62 -3.89
N TRP A 124 -7.88 -8.52 -3.16
CA TRP A 124 -7.00 -8.32 -2.01
C TRP A 124 -7.80 -8.28 -0.71
N THR A 125 -7.22 -8.85 0.36
CA THR A 125 -7.78 -8.82 1.73
C THR A 125 -6.66 -8.59 2.74
N VAL A 126 -6.95 -7.89 3.84
CA VAL A 126 -5.99 -7.75 4.94
C VAL A 126 -5.96 -9.07 5.72
N ASP A 127 -4.78 -9.68 5.87
CA ASP A 127 -4.63 -10.97 6.54
C ASP A 127 -4.31 -10.78 8.03
N MET A 128 -3.33 -9.93 8.34
CA MET A 128 -2.94 -9.61 9.71
C MET A 128 -2.40 -8.19 9.83
N TYR A 129 -2.49 -7.65 11.03
CA TYR A 129 -1.91 -6.34 11.34
C TYR A 129 -1.43 -6.27 12.78
N GLY A 130 -0.35 -5.53 13.00
CA GLY A 130 0.18 -5.23 14.33
C GLY A 130 0.65 -3.79 14.35
N GLY A 131 0.65 -3.14 15.51
CA GLY A 131 1.10 -1.75 15.56
C GLY A 131 1.27 -1.24 16.97
N PHE A 132 1.99 -0.13 17.08
CA PHE A 132 2.25 0.57 18.33
C PHE A 132 2.28 2.08 18.10
N LEU A 133 2.12 2.84 19.18
CA LEU A 133 2.21 4.29 19.16
C LEU A 133 3.68 4.73 19.12
N LEU A 134 4.06 5.56 18.15
CA LEU A 134 5.40 6.15 18.08
C LEU A 134 5.61 7.08 19.28
N THR A 135 6.48 6.69 20.21
CA THR A 135 6.98 7.55 21.28
C THR A 135 8.16 8.38 20.77
N GLN A 136 8.11 9.70 20.98
CA GLN A 136 9.20 10.62 20.65
C GLN A 136 10.42 10.41 21.55
#